data_AF-A0AA43KD17-F1
#
_entry.id   AF-A0AA43KD17-F1
#
_cell.length_a   1.000
_cell.length_b   1.000
_cell.length_c   1.000
_cell.angle_alpha   90.00
_cell.angle_beta   90.00
_cell.angle_gamma   90.00
#
_symmetry.space_group_name_H-M   'P 1'
#
loop_
_entity.id
_entity.type
_entity.pdbx_description
1 polymer ?
#
loop_
_entity_poly.entity_id
_entity_poly.type
_entity_poly.pdbx_seq_one_letter_code
_entity_poly.pdbx_strand_id
1 'polypeptide(L)' 'MYTSDKIRVGDKVLVFHPEYVSGKVGVVRGSESKSINTAKERWIIQVESENRDNILVSLNPEEFHKLSHTIK' A
#
# COMPACT_ATOMS: atom_id res chain seq x y z
N MET A 1 -3.31 -13.00 19.33
CA MET A 1 -3.05 -11.54 19.31
C MET A 1 -2.79 -11.16 17.87
N TYR A 2 -3.78 -10.58 17.17
CA TYR A 2 -3.55 -10.03 15.84
C TYR A 2 -2.71 -8.77 16.04
N THR A 3 -1.41 -8.88 15.84
CA THR A 3 -0.58 -7.70 15.68
C THR A 3 -1.13 -6.99 14.45
N SER A 4 -1.87 -5.89 14.67
CA SER A 4 -2.08 -4.88 13.64
C SER A 4 -0.68 -4.43 13.25
N ASP A 5 -0.11 -5.10 12.26
CA ASP A 5 1.17 -4.74 11.68
C ASP A 5 0.96 -3.37 11.06
N LYS A 6 1.18 -2.33 11.85
CA LYS A 6 0.90 -0.96 11.45
C LYS A 6 1.67 -0.73 10.17
N ILE A 7 0.94 -0.42 9.11
CA ILE A 7 1.51 0.00 7.84
C ILE A 7 2.37 1.24 8.11
N ARG A 8 3.60 1.27 7.58
CA ARG A 8 4.54 2.37 7.70
C ARG A 8 5.05 2.77 6.34
N VAL A 9 5.47 4.04 6.22
CA VAL A 9 6.21 4.51 5.05
C VAL A 9 7.47 3.67 4.87
N GLY A 10 7.71 3.20 3.65
CA GLY A 10 8.80 2.29 3.30
C GLY A 10 8.44 0.80 3.35
N ASP A 11 7.29 0.43 3.91
CA ASP A 11 6.85 -0.97 3.87
C ASP A 11 6.58 -1.41 2.42
N LYS A 12 7.03 -2.62 2.10
CA LYS A 12 6.64 -3.30 0.86
C LYS A 12 5.26 -3.93 1.04
N VAL A 13 4.43 -3.79 0.02
CA VAL A 13 3.05 -4.27 0.01
C VAL A 13 2.75 -4.98 -1.30
N LEU A 14 1.91 -6.01 -1.25
CA LEU A 14 1.32 -6.64 -2.42
C LEU A 14 -0.06 -6.02 -2.65
N VAL A 15 -0.30 -5.51 -3.86
CA VAL A 15 -1.56 -4.87 -4.22
C VAL A 15 -2.53 -5.91 -4.78
N PHE A 16 -3.77 -5.93 -4.30
CA PHE A 16 -4.85 -6.78 -4.80
C PHE A 16 -5.82 -6.03 -5.70
N HIS A 17 -6.05 -4.75 -5.40
CA HIS A 17 -6.93 -3.88 -6.15
C HIS A 17 -6.32 -2.49 -6.28
N PRO A 18 -6.65 -1.73 -7.35
CA PRO A 18 -7.47 -2.11 -8.50
C PRO A 18 -6.78 -3.07 -9.50
N GLU A 19 -7.54 -3.64 -10.45
CA GLU A 19 -7.09 -4.72 -11.35
C GLU A 19 -5.79 -4.41 -12.12
N TYR A 20 -5.61 -3.17 -12.59
CA TYR A 20 -4.44 -2.76 -13.38
C TYR A 20 -3.11 -2.74 -12.59
N VAL A 21 -3.18 -2.79 -11.26
CA VAL A 21 -2.02 -2.94 -10.35
C VAL A 21 -2.12 -4.20 -9.49
N SER A 22 -3.12 -5.05 -9.72
CA SER A 22 -3.28 -6.28 -8.97
C SER A 22 -2.10 -7.22 -9.21
N GLY A 23 -1.63 -7.86 -8.14
CA GLY A 23 -0.47 -8.75 -8.16
C GLY A 23 0.88 -8.02 -8.19
N LYS A 24 0.91 -6.69 -8.31
CA LYS A 24 2.16 -5.92 -8.29
C LYS A 24 2.60 -5.63 -6.86
N VAL A 25 3.92 -5.58 -6.69
CA VAL A 25 4.53 -5.12 -5.44
C VAL A 25 4.67 -3.60 -5.48
N GLY A 26 4.40 -2.96 -4.36
CA GLY A 26 4.57 -1.53 -4.18
C GLY A 26 5.23 -1.18 -2.86
N VAL A 27 5.59 0.09 -2.72
CA VAL A 27 6.16 0.67 -1.52
C VAL A 27 5.26 1.78 -1.02
N VAL A 28 4.96 1.75 0.28
CA VAL A 28 4.17 2.80 0.93
C VAL A 28 4.99 4.09 0.96
N ARG A 29 4.46 5.17 0.38
CA ARG A 29 5.08 6.50 0.36
C ARG A 29 4.49 7.48 1.36
N GLY A 30 3.24 7.26 1.77
CA GLY A 30 2.57 8.11 2.75
C GLY A 30 1.16 7.66 3.04
N SER A 31 0.56 8.22 4.07
CA SER A 31 -0.87 8.14 4.34
C SER A 31 -1.53 9.46 3.96
N GLU A 32 -2.71 9.41 3.37
CA GLU A 32 -3.56 10.59 3.22
C GLU A 32 -4.20 10.89 4.58
N SER A 33 -3.58 11.81 5.32
CA SER A 33 -4.11 12.28 6.59
C SER A 33 -5.39 13.07 6.37
N LYS A 34 -6.49 12.61 6.95
CA LYS A 34 -7.79 13.31 6.95
C LYS A 34 -7.67 14.73 7.50
N SER A 35 -8.04 15.70 6.68
CA SER A 35 -8.81 16.86 7.15
C SER A 35 -10.26 16.42 7.34
N ILE A 36 -10.67 16.26 8.61
CA ILE A 36 -12.06 16.24 9.10
C ILE A 36 -13.04 15.21 8.46
N ASN A 37 -13.49 14.29 9.32
CA ASN A 37 -14.67 13.42 9.17
C ASN A 37 -14.55 12.11 8.33
N THR A 38 -14.64 10.97 9.03
CA THR A 38 -15.13 9.62 8.62
C THR A 38 -14.56 8.82 7.43
N ALA A 39 -13.86 9.34 6.42
CA ALA A 39 -13.17 8.52 5.39
C ALA A 39 -12.07 7.50 5.88
N LYS A 40 -12.12 6.24 5.47
CA LYS A 40 -11.09 5.22 5.78
C LYS A 40 -9.67 5.77 5.46
N GLU A 41 -8.68 5.51 6.32
CA GLU A 41 -7.29 5.95 6.12
C GLU A 41 -6.77 5.38 4.80
N ARG A 42 -6.42 6.25 3.85
CA ARG A 42 -5.89 5.85 2.55
C ARG A 42 -4.38 5.95 2.53
N TRP A 43 -3.74 5.09 1.76
CA TRP A 43 -2.30 4.96 1.66
C TRP A 43 -1.85 5.20 0.23
N ILE A 44 -0.85 6.06 0.07
CA ILE A 44 -0.18 6.29 -1.20
C ILE A 44 0.87 5.20 -1.38
N ILE A 45 0.69 4.38 -2.40
CA ILE A 45 1.58 3.27 -2.74
C ILE A 45 2.16 3.54 -4.12
N GLN A 46 3.49 3.46 -4.19
CA GLN A 46 4.22 3.47 -5.46
C GLN A 46 4.39 2.04 -5.93
N VAL A 47 3.78 1.70 -7.06
CA VAL A 47 3.81 0.35 -7.62
C VAL A 47 5.03 0.20 -8.54
N GLU A 48 5.72 -0.93 -8.42
CA GLU A 48 6.82 -1.27 -9.34
C GLU A 48 6.23 -1.58 -10.72
N SER A 49 6.69 -0.86 -11.75
CA SER A 49 6.24 -0.99 -13.14
C SER A 49 7.44 -1.23 -14.04
N GLU A 50 7.29 -2.11 -15.03
CA GLU A 50 8.35 -2.44 -16.01
C GLU A 50 8.68 -1.24 -16.91
N ASN A 51 7.66 -0.47 -17.26
CA ASN A 51 7.83 0.84 -17.87
C ASN A 51 8.14 1.80 -16.73
N ARG A 52 9.26 2.53 -16.79
CA ARG A 52 9.83 3.44 -15.76
C ARG A 52 8.90 4.56 -15.25
N ASP A 53 7.61 4.49 -15.58
CA ASP A 53 6.55 5.31 -15.06
C ASP A 53 6.29 4.96 -13.59
N ASN A 54 6.46 5.96 -12.73
CA ASN A 54 6.18 5.81 -11.30
C ASN A 54 4.67 5.87 -11.08
N ILE A 55 4.00 4.72 -11.10
CA ILE A 55 2.57 4.64 -10.82
C ILE A 55 2.33 4.83 -9.32
N LEU A 56 1.65 5.91 -8.95
CA LEU A 56 1.18 6.17 -7.59
C LEU A 56 -0.32 5.87 -7.51
N VAL A 57 -0.71 5.06 -6.54
CA VAL A 57 -2.12 4.72 -6.27
C VAL A 57 -2.47 5.06 -4.83
N SER A 58 -3.71 5.53 -4.64
CA SER A 58 -4.31 5.74 -3.32
C SER A 58 -5.19 4.53 -3.02
N LEU A 59 -4.80 3.73 -2.02
CA LEU A 59 -5.45 2.47 -1.66
C LEU A 59 -5.91 2.45 -0.21
N ASN A 60 -7.01 1.75 0.04
CA ASN A 60 -7.45 1.39 1.38
C ASN A 60 -6.63 0.20 1.91
N PRO A 61 -6.48 0.05 3.23
CA PRO A 61 -5.74 -1.07 3.84
C PRO A 61 -6.28 -2.47 3.48
N GLU A 62 -7.53 -2.56 2.98
CA GLU A 62 -8.15 -3.79 2.49
C GLU A 62 -7.74 -4.15 1.05
N GLU A 63 -7.16 -3.22 0.30
CA GLU A 63 -6.81 -3.38 -1.12
C GLU A 63 -5.35 -3.84 -1.32
N PHE A 64 -4.58 -3.95 -0.23
CA PHE A 64 -3.20 -4.41 -0.26
C PHE A 64 -2.84 -5.17 1.03
N HIS A 65 -1.77 -5.96 0.96
CA HIS A 65 -1.21 -6.66 2.13
C HIS A 65 0.24 -6.28 2.34
N LYS A 66 0.63 -6.03 3.60
CA LYS A 66 2.04 -5.83 3.95
C LYS A 66 2.83 -7.12 3.77
N LEU A 67 3.93 -7.04 3.03
CA LEU A 67 4.87 -8.14 2.91
C LEU A 67 5.77 -8.15 4.15
N SER A 68 5.64 -9.16 5.01
CA SER A 68 6.60 -9.41 6.08
C SER A 68 7.94 -9.81 5.46
N HIS A 69 9.02 -9.16 5.85
CA HIS A 69 10.38 -9.58 5.53
C HIS A 69 10.63 -10.91 6.26
N THR A 70 10.25 -12.02 5.64
CA THR A 70 10.62 -13.34 6.15
C THR A 70 12.05 -13.58 5.73
N ILE A 71 12.98 -13.17 6.60
CA ILE A 71 14.34 -13.67 6.57
C ILE A 71 14.22 -15.14 7.00
N LYS A 72 14.41 -16.05 6.06
CA LYS A 72 14.51 -17.48 6.32
C LYS A 72 15.98 -17.87 6.37
#